data_AF-A0A349FFS2-F1
#
_entry.id   AF-A0A349FFS2-F1
#
_cell.length_a   1.000
_cell.length_b   1.000
_cell.length_c   1.000
_cell.angle_alpha   90.00
_cell.angle_beta   90.00
_cell.angle_gamma   90.00
#
_symmetry.space_group_name_H-M   'P 1'
#
loop_
_entity.id
_entity.type
_entity.pdbx_description
1 polymer ?
#
loop_
_entity_poly.entity_id
_entity_poly.type
_entity_poly.pdbx_seq_one_letter_code
_entity_poly.pdbx_strand_id
1 'polypeptide(L)'
;MGFDFNYMLELMPILLKYLGTTMEMATWGLVFSLILSVVLANIRVFRIPVLDQLSQLYISFFRGTPLLVQLFLLYYGLPQVFPIMVGVDA
;
A
#
# COMPACT_ATOMS: atom_id res chain seq x y z
N MET A 1 31.45 -8.93 17.33
CA MET A 1 30.04 -8.54 17.14
C MET A 1 29.21 -9.32 18.15
N GLY A 2 28.89 -8.68 19.27
CA GLY A 2 27.98 -9.23 20.27
C GLY A 2 26.63 -8.55 20.16
N PHE A 3 25.60 -9.13 20.76
CA PHE A 3 24.30 -8.49 20.90
C PHE A 3 24.43 -7.29 21.85
N ASP A 4 24.13 -6.08 21.37
CA ASP A 4 24.24 -4.84 22.16
C ASP A 4 22.85 -4.34 22.58
N PHE A 5 22.48 -4.64 23.82
CA PHE A 5 21.19 -4.26 24.37
C PHE A 5 21.08 -2.77 24.67
N ASN A 6 22.20 -2.10 25.00
CA ASN A 6 22.19 -0.67 25.29
C ASN A 6 21.88 0.12 24.02
N TYR A 7 22.50 -0.25 22.90
CA TYR A 7 22.21 0.34 21.60
C TYR A 7 20.73 0.17 21.19
N MET A 8 20.12 -0.98 21.46
CA MET A 8 18.69 -1.20 21.17
C MET A 8 17.78 -0.26 21.99
N LEU A 9 18.10 -0.07 23.28
CA LEU A 9 17.34 0.85 24.15
C LEU A 9 17.48 2.30 23.69
N GLU A 10 18.64 2.71 23.17
CA GLU A 10 18.84 4.04 22.59
C GLU A 10 18.03 4.27 21.30
N LEU A 11 17.76 3.21 20.52
CA LEU A 11 16.93 3.29 19.32
C LEU A 11 15.43 3.32 19.62
N MET A 12 14.98 2.81 20.77
CA MET A 12 13.55 2.72 21.12
C MET A 12 12.80 4.06 20.99
N PRO A 13 13.30 5.20 21.49
CA PRO A 13 12.65 6.50 21.29
C PRO A 13 12.50 6.89 19.82
N ILE A 14 13.49 6.55 18.99
CA ILE A 14 13.46 6.83 17.55
C ILE A 14 12.38 5.99 16.87
N LEU A 15 12.28 4.71 17.19
CA LEU A 15 11.23 3.83 16.66
C LEU A 15 9.83 4.28 17.08
N LEU A 16 9.67 4.65 18.35
CA LEU A 16 8.40 5.15 18.88
C LEU A 16 7.95 6.46 18.20
N LYS A 17 8.90 7.30 17.77
CA LYS A 17 8.58 8.52 17.01
C LYS A 17 7.85 8.21 15.68
N TYR A 18 8.21 7.11 15.01
CA TYR A 18 7.61 6.71 13.73
C TYR A 18 6.40 5.78 13.87
N LEU A 19 6.11 5.31 15.09
CA LEU A 19 4.94 4.47 15.36
C LEU A 19 3.64 5.16 14.92
N GLY A 20 3.50 6.46 15.23
CA GLY A 20 2.33 7.25 14.85
C GLY A 20 2.09 7.25 13.34
N THR A 21 3.12 7.57 12.55
CA THR A 21 3.05 7.57 11.09
C THR A 21 2.69 6.19 10.53
N THR A 22 3.28 5.13 11.08
CA THR A 22 2.97 3.75 10.65
C THR A 22 1.50 3.42 10.90
N MET A 23 0.99 3.76 12.08
CA MET A 23 -0.41 3.53 12.46
C MET A 23 -1.37 4.36 11.60
N GLU A 24 -1.02 5.59 11.28
CA GLU A 24 -1.80 6.46 10.39
C GLU A 24 -1.91 5.86 8.99
N MET A 25 -0.77 5.50 8.38
CA MET A 25 -0.73 4.86 7.07
C MET A 25 -1.51 3.55 7.04
N ALA A 26 -1.35 2.70 8.05
CA ALA A 26 -2.05 1.44 8.16
C ALA A 26 -3.56 1.65 8.29
N THR A 27 -3.99 2.62 9.10
CA THR A 27 -5.41 2.94 9.33
C THR A 27 -6.06 3.44 8.05
N TRP A 28 -5.46 4.42 7.38
CA TRP A 28 -6.00 4.93 6.12
C TRP A 28 -5.99 3.88 5.01
N GLY A 29 -4.90 3.10 4.89
CA GLY A 29 -4.81 1.99 3.95
C GLY A 29 -5.91 0.95 4.18
N LEU A 30 -6.20 0.61 5.45
CA LEU A 30 -7.29 -0.29 5.82
C LEU A 30 -8.66 0.31 5.48
N VAL A 31 -8.92 1.57 5.81
CA VAL A 31 -10.21 2.22 5.54
C VAL A 31 -10.50 2.24 4.04
N PHE A 32 -9.57 2.71 3.22
CA PHE A 32 -9.77 2.77 1.78
C PHE A 32 -9.87 1.38 1.13
N SER A 33 -9.03 0.43 1.57
CA SER A 33 -9.09 -0.94 1.05
C SER A 33 -10.38 -1.65 1.42
N LEU A 34 -10.93 -1.43 2.63
CA LEU A 34 -12.21 -1.99 3.03
C LEU A 34 -13.36 -1.44 2.18
N ILE A 35 -13.45 -0.12 2.01
CA ILE A 35 -14.50 0.50 1.18
C ILE A 35 -14.45 -0.08 -0.24
N LEU A 36 -13.26 -0.12 -0.85
CA LEU A 36 -13.08 -0.66 -2.18
C LEU A 36 -13.42 -2.16 -2.24
N SER A 37 -12.98 -2.94 -1.26
CA SER A 37 -13.23 -4.38 -1.21
C SER A 37 -14.71 -4.71 -1.07
N VAL A 38 -15.48 -3.93 -0.31
CA VAL A 38 -16.94 -4.11 -0.20
C VAL A 38 -17.60 -3.88 -1.56
N VAL A 39 -17.22 -2.83 -2.29
CA VAL A 39 -17.76 -2.54 -3.63
C VAL A 39 -17.43 -3.69 -4.59
N LEU A 40 -16.17 -4.09 -4.66
CA LEU A 40 -15.73 -5.18 -5.54
C LEU A 40 -16.38 -6.52 -5.16
N ALA A 41 -16.53 -6.82 -3.88
CA ALA A 41 -17.19 -8.03 -3.41
C ALA A 41 -18.65 -8.09 -3.87
N ASN A 42 -19.40 -6.98 -3.75
CA ASN A 42 -20.77 -6.92 -4.23
C ASN A 42 -20.85 -7.17 -5.74
N ILE A 43 -20.00 -6.52 -6.54
CA ILE A 43 -19.94 -6.74 -8.00
C ILE A 43 -19.73 -8.22 -8.33
N ARG A 44 -18.80 -8.88 -7.61
CA ARG A 44 -18.46 -10.29 -7.79
C ARG A 44 -19.57 -11.25 -7.36
N VAL A 45 -20.29 -10.93 -6.29
CA VAL A 45 -21.42 -11.75 -5.79
C VAL A 45 -22.60 -11.67 -6.75
N PHE A 46 -22.97 -10.47 -7.19
CA PHE A 46 -24.08 -10.27 -8.12
C PHE A 46 -23.72 -10.55 -9.58
N ARG A 47 -22.44 -10.85 -9.88
CA ARG A 47 -21.92 -11.18 -11.22
C ARG A 47 -22.34 -10.15 -12.27
N ILE A 48 -22.22 -8.86 -11.93
CA ILE A 48 -22.62 -7.79 -12.85
C ILE A 48 -21.77 -7.89 -14.13
N PRO A 49 -22.38 -8.02 -15.32
CA PRO A 49 -21.64 -8.23 -16.56
C PRO A 49 -20.64 -7.09 -16.80
N VAL A 50 -19.49 -7.42 -17.41
CA VAL A 50 -18.31 -6.53 -17.60
C VAL A 50 -17.62 -6.14 -16.29
N LEU A 51 -18.35 -5.59 -15.30
CA LEU A 51 -17.77 -5.18 -14.02
C LEU A 51 -17.17 -6.35 -13.24
N ASP A 52 -17.77 -7.53 -13.34
CA ASP A 52 -17.23 -8.76 -12.75
C ASP A 52 -15.85 -9.09 -13.31
N GLN A 53 -15.65 -8.95 -14.62
CA GLN A 53 -14.38 -9.21 -15.30
C GLN A 53 -13.32 -8.15 -14.93
N LEU A 54 -13.71 -6.87 -14.90
CA LEU A 54 -12.83 -5.79 -14.46
C LEU A 54 -12.42 -5.97 -12.99
N SER A 55 -13.35 -6.39 -12.13
CA SER A 55 -13.06 -6.70 -10.74
C SER A 55 -12.10 -7.89 -10.61
N GLN A 56 -12.26 -8.93 -11.43
CA GLN A 56 -11.32 -10.05 -11.49
C GLN A 56 -9.91 -9.59 -11.90
N LEU A 57 -9.80 -8.75 -12.93
CA LEU A 57 -8.52 -8.21 -13.37
C LEU A 57 -7.84 -7.37 -12.29
N TYR A 58 -8.59 -6.46 -11.65
CA TYR A 58 -8.09 -5.67 -10.54
C TYR A 58 -7.57 -6.58 -9.40
N ILE A 59 -8.42 -7.50 -8.93
CA ILE A 59 -8.06 -8.40 -7.81
C ILE A 59 -6.84 -9.26 -8.17
N SER A 60 -6.78 -9.80 -9.39
CA SER A 60 -5.66 -10.66 -9.81
C SER A 60 -4.37 -9.88 -9.96
N PHE A 61 -4.40 -8.66 -10.49
CA PHE A 61 -3.23 -7.80 -10.60
C PHE A 61 -2.66 -7.45 -9.21
N PHE A 62 -3.49 -6.94 -8.30
CA PHE A 62 -3.02 -6.48 -6.98
C PHE A 62 -2.61 -7.64 -6.06
N ARG A 63 -3.22 -8.83 -6.21
CA ARG A 63 -2.83 -10.03 -5.45
C ARG A 63 -1.71 -10.83 -6.11
N GLY A 64 -1.53 -10.70 -7.42
CA GLY A 64 -0.55 -11.44 -8.21
C GLY A 64 0.79 -10.71 -8.39
N THR A 65 0.86 -9.42 -8.05
CA THR A 65 2.10 -8.63 -8.12
C THR A 65 2.62 -8.30 -6.73
N PRO A 66 3.94 -8.37 -6.48
CA PRO A 66 4.50 -7.99 -5.19
C PRO A 66 4.24 -6.51 -4.88
N LEU A 67 3.83 -6.21 -3.63
CA LEU A 67 3.58 -4.83 -3.19
C LEU A 67 4.80 -3.93 -3.40
N LEU A 68 6.01 -4.45 -3.17
CA LEU A 68 7.24 -3.71 -3.41
C LEU A 68 7.34 -3.25 -4.87
N VAL A 69 7.02 -4.12 -5.84
CA VAL A 69 7.04 -3.77 -7.26
C VAL A 69 6.00 -2.67 -7.56
N GLN A 70 4.82 -2.75 -6.96
CA GLN A 70 3.79 -1.71 -7.11
C GLN A 70 4.29 -0.36 -6.59
N LEU A 71 4.90 -0.32 -5.39
CA LEU A 71 5.47 0.89 -4.83
C LEU A 71 6.60 1.45 -5.68
N PHE A 72 7.49 0.58 -6.20
CA PHE A 72 8.55 1.01 -7.12
C PHE A 72 7.99 1.60 -8.41
N LEU A 73 6.97 0.98 -9.01
CA LEU A 73 6.32 1.52 -10.20
C LEU A 73 5.65 2.88 -9.93
N LEU A 74 4.98 3.04 -8.79
CA LEU A 74 4.34 4.29 -8.42
C LEU A 74 5.36 5.40 -8.13
N TYR A 75 6.43 5.09 -7.39
CA TYR A 75 7.39 6.09 -6.95
C TYR A 75 8.43 6.43 -8.03
N TYR A 76 8.92 5.44 -8.78
CA TYR A 76 9.97 5.65 -9.79
C TYR A 76 9.47 5.60 -11.24
N GLY A 77 8.42 4.83 -11.52
CA GLY A 77 7.90 4.64 -12.88
C GLY A 77 6.90 5.73 -13.30
N LEU A 78 5.93 6.03 -12.43
CA LEU A 78 4.85 7.00 -12.72
C LEU A 78 5.38 8.39 -13.10
N PRO A 79 6.40 8.97 -12.41
CA PRO A 79 6.94 10.28 -12.77
C PRO A 79 7.59 10.34 -14.16
N GLN A 80 8.04 9.21 -14.71
CA GLN A 80 8.62 9.15 -16.06
C GLN A 80 7.56 9.32 -17.15
N VAL A 81 6.33 8.87 -16.87
CA VAL A 81 5.19 8.99 -17.79
C VAL A 81 4.41 10.28 -17.54
N PHE A 82 4.35 10.72 -16.28
CA PHE A 82 3.63 11.90 -15.84
C PHE A 82 4.59 12.90 -15.16
N PRO A 83 5.23 13.81 -15.93
CA PRO A 83 6.21 14.75 -15.39
C PRO A 83 5.70 15.66 -14.26
N ILE A 84 4.38 15.83 -14.14
CA ILE A 84 3.75 16.57 -13.02
C ILE A 84 4.03 15.94 -11.65
N MET A 85 4.37 14.65 -11.62
CA MET A 85 4.69 13.92 -10.40
C MET A 85 6.19 14.04 -10.03
N VAL A 86 7.01 14.71 -10.85
CA VAL A 86 8.43 14.95 -10.58
C VAL A 86 8.54 16.02 -9.50
N GLY A 87 8.69 15.58 -8.25
CA GLY A 87 8.80 16.46 -7.08
C GLY A 87 7.83 16.13 -5.95
N VAL A 88 6.98 15.11 -6.11
CA VAL A 88 6.21 14.56 -5.00
C VAL A 88 7.17 13.77 -4.11
N ASP A 89 7.47 14.32 -2.94
CA ASP A 89 8.20 13.70 -1.86
C ASP A 89 7.37 12.54 -1.25
N ALA A 90 8.07 11.44 -0.91
CA ALA A 90 7.49 10.30 -0.20
C ALA A 90 7.45 10.52 1.32
#